data_AF-A0A1G8S5W1-F1
#
_entry.id   AF-A0A1G8S5W1-F1
#
_cell.length_a   1.000
_cell.length_b   1.000
_cell.length_c   1.000
_cell.angle_alpha   90.00
_cell.angle_beta   90.00
_cell.angle_gamma   90.00
#
_symmetry.space_group_name_H-M   'P 1'
#
loop_
_entity.id
_entity.type
_entity.pdbx_description
1 polymer ?
#
loop_
_entity_poly.entity_id
_entity_poly.type
_entity_poly.pdbx_seq_one_letter_code
_entity_poly.pdbx_strand_id
1 'polypeptide(L)'
;MYEPAPLRDGNDGRVREVFAHEATIVMEEPGDVRAPGAAVTLALCGSWEHEPPCPLAPHHTSADRRGDRLHVRVLFATAPEAEDDVRRRIDAALARGTLEGPDGTTTRWRLVHTAPTHLTAEEQPHAERLRHA
;
A
#
# COMPACT_ATOMS: atom_id res chain seq x y z
N MET A 1 -18.38 9.61 33.78
CA MET A 1 -18.59 9.90 32.35
C MET A 1 -17.22 10.11 31.75
N TYR A 2 -16.77 9.17 30.92
CA TYR A 2 -15.45 9.22 30.28
C TYR A 2 -15.68 9.77 28.87
N GLU A 3 -15.28 11.02 28.64
CA GLU A 3 -15.28 11.59 27.30
C GLU A 3 -14.07 11.01 26.54
N PRO A 4 -14.26 10.38 25.37
CA PRO A 4 -13.13 9.93 24.58
C PRO A 4 -12.35 11.14 24.07
N ALA A 5 -11.02 11.10 24.22
CA ALA A 5 -10.12 12.12 23.69
C ALA A 5 -10.35 12.30 22.18
N PRO A 6 -10.32 13.55 21.65
CA PRO A 6 -10.49 13.78 20.23
C PRO A 6 -9.37 13.07 19.46
N LEU A 7 -9.76 12.38 18.40
CA LEU A 7 -8.84 11.87 17.38
C LEU A 7 -8.04 13.08 16.88
N ARG A 8 -6.73 13.06 17.15
CA ARG A 8 -5.83 14.13 16.73
C ARG A 8 -5.88 14.26 15.21
N ASP A 9 -6.09 15.48 14.73
CA ASP A 9 -6.00 15.85 13.32
C ASP A 9 -4.75 15.22 12.70
N GLY A 10 -4.93 14.49 11.58
CA GLY A 10 -3.88 13.76 10.84
C GLY A 10 -2.86 14.67 10.12
N ASN A 11 -2.66 15.87 10.65
CA ASN A 11 -1.68 16.86 10.22
C ASN A 11 -0.83 17.27 11.44
N ASP A 12 -0.37 16.29 12.22
CA ASP A 12 0.77 16.54 13.09
C ASP A 12 1.97 16.76 12.17
N GLY A 13 2.64 17.92 12.28
CA GLY A 13 3.80 18.29 11.47
C GLY A 13 5.03 17.39 11.65
N ARG A 14 4.85 16.07 11.72
CA ARG A 14 5.88 15.05 11.63
C ARG A 14 6.33 14.96 10.19
N VAL A 15 7.63 15.10 10.00
CA VAL A 15 8.29 14.91 8.72
C VAL A 15 7.98 13.50 8.23
N ARG A 16 7.27 13.38 7.11
CA ARG A 16 7.07 12.09 6.44
C ARG A 16 8.32 11.74 5.66
N GLU A 17 8.77 10.50 5.81
CA GLU A 17 9.78 9.90 4.95
C GLU A 17 9.11 8.98 3.95
N VAL A 18 9.79 8.73 2.83
CA VAL A 18 9.25 7.90 1.75
C VAL A 18 10.00 6.60 1.73
N PHE A 19 9.25 5.52 1.79
CA PHE A 19 9.74 4.18 1.84
C PHE A 19 9.29 3.39 0.63
N ALA A 20 10.06 2.35 0.37
CA ALA A 20 9.88 1.46 -0.76
C ALA A 20 9.67 0.04 -0.22
N HIS A 21 8.71 -0.67 -0.80
CA HIS A 21 8.42 -2.07 -0.51
C HIS A 21 8.12 -2.79 -1.81
N GLU A 22 8.50 -4.05 -1.90
CA GLU A 22 8.21 -4.86 -3.08
C GLU A 22 7.68 -6.22 -2.68
N ALA A 23 6.89 -6.79 -3.57
CA ALA A 23 6.41 -8.14 -3.45
C ALA A 23 6.39 -8.84 -4.81
N THR A 24 6.54 -10.15 -4.78
CA THR A 24 6.32 -11.02 -5.94
C THR A 24 5.18 -11.95 -5.63
N ILE A 25 4.18 -12.01 -6.50
CA ILE A 25 3.03 -12.89 -6.38
C ILE A 25 2.88 -13.77 -7.63
N VAL A 26 2.22 -14.90 -7.49
CA VAL A 26 1.71 -15.72 -8.61
C VAL A 26 0.20 -15.60 -8.61
N MET A 27 -0.36 -15.16 -9.73
CA MET A 27 -1.79 -14.90 -9.89
C MET A 27 -2.49 -16.13 -10.47
N GLU A 28 -3.66 -16.47 -9.94
CA GLU A 28 -4.51 -17.48 -10.57
C GLU A 28 -5.13 -16.89 -11.84
N GLU A 29 -5.23 -17.69 -12.91
CA GLU A 29 -5.84 -17.25 -14.16
C GLU A 29 -7.30 -17.68 -14.27
N PRO A 30 -8.20 -16.81 -14.77
CA PRO A 30 -7.99 -15.40 -15.07
C PRO A 30 -7.98 -14.54 -13.79
N GLY A 31 -7.08 -13.55 -13.70
CA GLY A 31 -6.97 -12.66 -12.54
C GLY A 31 -6.71 -11.21 -12.93
N ASP A 32 -7.31 -10.26 -12.20
CA ASP A 32 -7.06 -8.83 -12.40
C ASP A 32 -5.72 -8.42 -11.78
N VAL A 33 -4.77 -8.01 -12.63
CA VAL A 33 -3.43 -7.53 -12.21
C VAL A 33 -3.49 -6.30 -11.29
N ARG A 34 -4.61 -5.59 -11.24
CA ARG A 34 -4.82 -4.41 -10.38
C ARG A 34 -5.26 -4.80 -8.96
N ALA A 35 -5.80 -6.01 -8.77
CA ALA A 35 -6.36 -6.45 -7.49
C ALA A 35 -5.36 -6.41 -6.31
N PRO A 36 -4.07 -6.78 -6.46
CA PRO A 36 -3.10 -6.67 -5.37
C PRO A 36 -2.87 -5.23 -4.93
N GLY A 37 -2.80 -4.30 -5.88
CA GLY A 37 -2.65 -2.87 -5.58
C GLY A 37 -3.87 -2.33 -4.85
N ALA A 38 -5.06 -2.73 -5.29
CA ALA A 38 -6.32 -2.38 -4.64
C ALA A 38 -6.44 -2.94 -3.21
N ALA A 39 -5.93 -4.15 -2.96
CA ALA A 39 -5.84 -4.72 -1.61
C ALA A 39 -4.89 -3.92 -0.70
N VAL A 40 -3.75 -3.46 -1.23
CA VAL A 40 -2.84 -2.55 -0.51
C VAL A 40 -3.54 -1.23 -0.19
N THR A 41 -4.25 -0.63 -1.15
CA THR A 41 -5.02 0.59 -0.93
C THR A 41 -6.05 0.41 0.17
N LEU A 42 -6.84 -0.67 0.17
CA LEU A 42 -7.79 -0.94 1.25
C LEU A 42 -7.12 -1.06 2.63
N ALA A 43 -5.97 -1.73 2.70
CA ALA A 43 -5.25 -1.94 3.95
C ALA A 43 -4.61 -0.64 4.50
N LEU A 44 -4.21 0.26 3.61
CA LEU A 44 -3.56 1.52 3.99
C LEU A 44 -4.54 2.69 4.13
N CYS A 45 -5.57 2.78 3.31
CA CYS A 45 -6.56 3.86 3.37
C CYS A 45 -7.72 3.54 4.33
N GLY A 46 -7.97 2.28 4.67
CA GLY A 46 -9.12 1.85 5.48
C GLY A 46 -10.47 1.87 4.74
N SER A 47 -10.59 2.68 3.69
CA SER A 47 -11.72 2.76 2.75
C SER A 47 -11.22 3.04 1.32
N TRP A 48 -12.07 2.79 0.33
CA TRP A 48 -11.82 3.18 -1.07
C TRP A 48 -11.83 4.71 -1.28
N GLU A 49 -12.55 5.43 -0.43
CA GLU A 49 -12.74 6.88 -0.51
C GLU A 49 -12.48 7.51 0.87
N HIS A 50 -11.57 8.48 0.91
CA HIS A 50 -11.40 9.43 2.01
C HIS A 50 -11.02 10.80 1.42
N GLU A 51 -11.33 11.89 2.11
CA GLU A 51 -10.86 13.22 1.71
C GLU A 51 -9.31 13.26 1.83
N PRO A 52 -8.58 13.82 0.85
CA PRO A 52 -7.14 14.04 0.98
C PRO A 52 -6.78 15.00 2.15
N PRO A 53 -5.60 14.85 2.78
CA PRO A 53 -4.54 13.86 2.53
C PRO A 53 -4.90 12.47 3.10
N CYS A 54 -4.28 11.41 2.58
CA CYS A 54 -4.49 10.06 3.11
C CYS A 54 -4.18 9.99 4.61
N PRO A 55 -5.13 9.51 5.44
CA PRO A 55 -5.02 9.64 6.89
C PRO A 55 -3.92 8.75 7.50
N LEU A 56 -3.45 7.74 6.77
CA LEU A 56 -2.48 6.76 7.26
C LEU A 56 -1.13 6.85 6.56
N ALA A 57 -1.13 6.76 5.22
CA ALA A 57 0.09 6.88 4.43
C ALA A 57 -0.27 7.14 2.95
N PRO A 58 -0.01 8.35 2.40
CA PRO A 58 -0.03 8.54 0.96
C PRO A 58 0.86 7.48 0.30
N HIS A 59 0.32 6.78 -0.69
CA HIS A 59 1.02 5.69 -1.32
C HIS A 59 0.71 5.58 -2.80
N HIS A 60 1.61 4.89 -3.50
CA HIS A 60 1.47 4.51 -4.88
C HIS A 60 1.85 3.05 -5.03
N THR A 61 1.00 2.29 -5.70
CA THR A 61 1.28 0.90 -6.05
C THR A 61 1.34 0.75 -7.56
N SER A 62 2.41 0.15 -8.05
CA SER A 62 2.53 -0.31 -9.43
C SER A 62 2.69 -1.82 -9.47
N ALA A 63 2.23 -2.43 -10.56
CA ALA A 63 2.29 -3.87 -10.76
C ALA A 63 2.75 -4.19 -12.18
N ASP A 64 3.82 -4.96 -12.32
CA ASP A 64 4.45 -5.31 -13.59
C ASP A 64 4.50 -6.83 -13.75
N ARG A 65 3.95 -7.35 -14.86
CA ARG A 65 3.89 -8.80 -15.11
C ARG A 65 5.16 -9.26 -15.81
N ARG A 66 5.84 -10.25 -15.22
CA ARG A 66 7.05 -10.88 -15.77
C ARG A 66 6.87 -12.40 -15.78
N GLY A 67 6.50 -12.93 -16.95
CA GLY A 67 6.16 -14.34 -17.09
C GLY A 67 4.91 -14.71 -16.27
N ASP A 68 5.04 -15.70 -15.41
CA ASP A 68 4.00 -16.21 -14.51
C ASP A 68 3.84 -15.41 -13.21
N ARG A 69 4.69 -14.41 -13.00
CA ARG A 69 4.75 -13.61 -11.77
C ARG A 69 4.33 -12.18 -12.01
N LEU A 70 3.72 -11.59 -10.98
CA LEU A 70 3.45 -10.17 -10.89
C LEU A 70 4.37 -9.56 -9.83
N HIS A 71 5.16 -8.59 -10.24
CA HIS A 71 6.01 -7.79 -9.36
C HIS A 71 5.23 -6.55 -8.92
N VAL A 72 4.94 -6.46 -7.64
CA VAL A 72 4.21 -5.36 -7.03
C VAL A 72 5.21 -4.45 -6.33
N ARG A 73 5.14 -3.16 -6.63
CA ARG A 73 6.00 -2.12 -6.07
C ARG A 73 5.13 -1.11 -5.35
N VAL A 74 5.40 -0.88 -4.07
CA VAL A 74 4.67 0.08 -3.24
C VAL A 74 5.63 1.15 -2.74
N LEU A 75 5.34 2.40 -3.08
CA LEU A 75 5.95 3.59 -2.48
C LEU A 75 4.96 4.18 -1.48
N PHE A 76 5.40 4.52 -0.28
CA PHE A 76 4.53 5.12 0.72
C PHE A 76 5.25 6.17 1.57
N ALA A 77 4.52 7.21 1.96
CA ALA A 77 5.01 8.26 2.84
C ALA A 77 4.40 8.13 4.23
N THR A 78 5.22 8.07 5.28
CA THR A 78 4.75 7.98 6.66
C THR A 78 5.80 8.53 7.64
N ALA A 79 5.43 8.73 8.90
CA ALA A 79 6.42 9.05 9.93
C ALA A 79 7.37 7.85 10.12
N PRO A 80 8.69 8.04 10.31
CA PRO A 80 9.64 6.92 10.42
C PRO A 80 9.26 5.88 11.47
N GLU A 81 8.66 6.30 12.59
CA GLU A 81 8.23 5.39 13.65
C GLU A 81 7.03 4.50 13.26
N ALA A 82 6.32 4.84 12.18
CA ALA A 82 5.18 4.10 11.65
C ALA A 82 5.56 3.22 10.43
N GLU A 83 6.82 3.23 9.98
CA GLU A 83 7.28 2.45 8.82
C GLU A 83 6.92 0.96 8.95
N ASP A 84 7.31 0.34 10.07
CA ASP A 84 7.09 -1.08 10.31
C ASP A 84 5.59 -1.43 10.34
N ASP A 85 4.75 -0.55 10.88
CA ASP A 85 3.31 -0.73 10.94
C ASP A 85 2.69 -0.72 9.54
N VAL A 86 3.12 0.21 8.68
CA VAL A 86 2.67 0.30 7.28
C VAL A 86 3.11 -0.94 6.50
N ARG A 87 4.36 -1.38 6.66
CA ARG A 87 4.88 -2.60 6.01
C ARG A 87 4.10 -3.85 6.40
N ARG A 88 3.82 -4.04 7.71
CA ARG A 88 3.01 -5.17 8.18
C ARG A 88 1.61 -5.19 7.58
N ARG A 89 1.01 -4.02 7.31
CA ARG A 89 -0.30 -3.94 6.63
C ARG A 89 -0.22 -4.32 5.16
N ILE A 90 0.83 -3.88 4.46
CA ILE A 90 1.09 -4.29 3.07
C ILE A 90 1.28 -5.80 3.00
N ASP A 91 2.14 -6.37 3.85
CA ASP A 91 2.39 -7.80 3.93
C ASP A 91 1.10 -8.58 4.20
N ALA A 92 0.32 -8.15 5.19
CA ALA A 92 -0.95 -8.79 5.53
C ALA A 92 -1.96 -8.73 4.38
N ALA A 93 -2.05 -7.60 3.66
CA ALA A 93 -2.94 -7.45 2.51
C ALA A 93 -2.57 -8.41 1.38
N LEU A 94 -1.28 -8.52 1.05
CA LEU A 94 -0.80 -9.38 -0.01
C LEU A 94 -0.83 -10.87 0.39
N ALA A 95 -0.58 -11.19 1.67
CA ALA A 95 -0.63 -12.55 2.19
C ALA A 95 -2.07 -13.12 2.25
N ARG A 96 -3.11 -12.27 2.32
CA ARG A 96 -4.51 -12.72 2.19
C ARG A 96 -4.79 -13.43 0.87
N GLY A 97 -4.05 -13.11 -0.19
CA GLY A 97 -4.09 -13.84 -1.45
C GLY A 97 -5.39 -13.68 -2.23
N THR A 98 -6.25 -12.72 -1.87
CA THR A 98 -7.55 -12.56 -2.50
C THR A 98 -8.09 -11.14 -2.32
N LEU A 99 -8.86 -10.68 -3.30
CA LEU A 99 -9.68 -9.48 -3.21
C LEU A 99 -10.99 -9.70 -3.98
N GLU A 100 -12.11 -9.35 -3.36
CA GLU A 100 -13.38 -9.20 -4.06
C GLU A 100 -13.46 -7.78 -4.64
N GLY A 101 -13.58 -7.69 -5.96
CA GLY A 101 -13.73 -6.43 -6.67
C GLY A 101 -15.12 -5.82 -6.48
N PRO A 102 -15.32 -4.55 -6.89
CA PRO A 102 -16.61 -3.87 -6.80
C PRO A 102 -17.71 -4.51 -7.65
N ASP A 103 -17.34 -5.35 -8.63
CA ASP A 103 -18.24 -6.16 -9.46
C ASP A 103 -18.62 -7.51 -8.81
N GLY A 104 -18.12 -7.79 -7.59
CA GLY A 104 -18.27 -9.07 -6.90
C GLY A 104 -17.31 -10.16 -7.38
N THR A 105 -16.42 -9.87 -8.34
CA THR A 105 -15.47 -10.86 -8.84
C THR A 105 -14.32 -11.02 -7.86
N THR A 106 -14.07 -12.25 -7.41
CA THR A 106 -12.91 -12.55 -6.56
C THR A 106 -11.67 -12.84 -7.40
N THR A 107 -10.64 -12.01 -7.30
CA THR A 107 -9.30 -12.29 -7.83
C THR A 107 -8.45 -12.96 -6.76
N ARG A 108 -7.71 -14.02 -7.13
CA ARG A 108 -6.85 -14.80 -6.22
C ARG A 108 -5.38 -14.77 -6.66
N TRP A 109 -4.50 -14.82 -5.69
CA TRP A 109 -3.05 -14.94 -5.89
C TRP A 109 -2.37 -15.60 -4.69
N ARG A 110 -1.12 -15.97 -4.87
CA ARG A 110 -0.24 -16.48 -3.82
C ARG A 110 0.99 -15.58 -3.69
N LEU A 111 1.25 -15.10 -2.48
CA LEU A 111 2.47 -14.38 -2.16
C LEU A 111 3.68 -15.32 -2.22
N VAL A 112 4.72 -14.92 -2.96
CA VAL A 112 5.98 -15.67 -3.10
C VAL A 112 7.09 -15.01 -2.29
N HIS A 113 7.19 -13.69 -2.36
CA HIS A 113 8.21 -12.91 -1.67
C HIS A 113 7.67 -11.52 -1.34
N THR A 114 8.16 -10.94 -0.25
CA THR A 114 7.88 -9.57 0.17
C THR A 114 9.08 -9.03 0.94
N ALA A 115 9.46 -7.77 0.72
CA ALA A 115 10.61 -7.16 1.38
C ALA A 115 10.58 -5.63 1.36
N PRO A 116 11.14 -4.97 2.41
CA PRO A 116 11.63 -3.61 2.31
C PRO A 116 12.69 -3.49 1.22
N THR A 117 12.63 -2.42 0.43
CA THR A 117 13.67 -2.09 -0.54
C THR A 117 13.95 -0.59 -0.56
N HIS A 118 15.00 -0.20 -1.28
CA HIS A 118 15.38 1.19 -1.42
C HIS A 118 14.63 1.86 -2.56
N LEU A 119 14.45 3.18 -2.46
CA LEU A 119 14.02 4.00 -3.59
C LEU A 119 15.11 4.01 -4.66
N THR A 120 14.71 3.89 -5.93
CA THR A 120 15.61 4.12 -7.05
C THR A 120 15.73 5.62 -7.34
N ALA A 121 16.72 6.00 -8.15
CA ALA A 121 16.87 7.40 -8.58
C ALA A 121 15.66 7.89 -9.41
N GLU A 122 15.07 6.99 -10.21
CA GLU A 122 13.90 7.29 -11.04
C GLU A 122 12.62 7.50 -10.21
N GLU A 123 12.56 6.92 -9.02
CA GLU A 123 11.42 7.04 -8.11
C GLU A 123 11.45 8.35 -7.30
N GLN A 124 12.58 9.05 -7.22
CA GLN A 124 12.74 10.25 -6.38
C GLN A 124 11.71 11.37 -6.68
N PRO A 125 11.42 11.74 -7.95
CA PRO A 125 10.41 12.75 -8.23
C PRO A 125 9.00 12.32 -7.79
N HIS A 126 8.70 11.02 -7.80
CA HIS A 126 7.42 10.49 -7.33
C HIS A 126 7.37 10.48 -5.80
N ALA A 127 8.46 10.05 -5.17
CA ALA A 127 8.62 10.06 -3.72
C ALA A 127 8.38 11.47 -3.15
N GLU A 128 8.95 12.51 -3.77
CA GLU A 128 8.74 13.88 -3.33
C GLU A 128 7.26 14.28 -3.34
N ARG A 129 6.51 13.89 -4.39
CA ARG A 129 5.06 14.16 -4.43
C ARG A 129 4.30 13.45 -3.33
N LEU A 130 4.64 12.19 -3.03
CA LEU A 130 4.00 11.44 -1.94
C LEU A 130 4.29 12.04 -0.56
N ARG A 131 5.49 12.59 -0.36
CA ARG A 131 5.88 13.21 0.91
C ARG A 131 4.95 14.37 1.29
N HIS A 132 4.47 15.12 0.29
CA HIS A 132 3.65 16.33 0.47
C HIS A 132 2.15 16.13 0.19
N ALA A 133 1.72 14.87 0.02
CA ALA A 133 0.35 14.50 -0.36
C ALA A 133 -0.63 14.34 0.81
#